data_AF-A0AAP5ICH7-F1
#
_entry.id   AF-A0AAP5ICH7-F1
#
_cell.length_a   1.000
_cell.length_b   1.000
_cell.length_c   1.000
_cell.angle_alpha   90.00
_cell.angle_beta   90.00
_cell.angle_gamma   90.00
#
_symmetry.space_group_name_H-M   'P 1'
#
loop_
_entity.id
_entity.type
_entity.pdbx_description
1 polymer ?
#
loop_
_entity_poly.entity_id
_entity_poly.type
_entity_poly.pdbx_seq_one_letter_code
_entity_poly.pdbx_strand_id
1 'polypeptide(L)'
;MNKSDLKRLRKTTIEIIPGEDSELIDRETCRKLLGIGTSLTITKYYKALGLARIRFITWEQFKEVLKLQLFLSCRHGYNSKEMFLALRETNSLSIVFETYRINPDKRFEEIKNDYYNQRKA
;
A
#
# COMPACT_ATOMS: atom_id res chain seq x y z
N MET A 1 -34.76 5.89 -12.51
CA MET A 1 -33.34 5.45 -12.43
C MET A 1 -33.33 3.93 -12.58
N ASN A 2 -32.80 3.40 -13.69
CA ASN A 2 -33.08 2.02 -14.12
C ASN A 2 -32.05 1.04 -13.53
N LYS A 3 -32.45 -0.20 -13.22
CA LYS A 3 -31.55 -1.22 -12.61
C LYS A 3 -30.37 -1.60 -13.51
N SER A 4 -30.47 -1.27 -14.80
CA SER A 4 -29.45 -1.45 -15.84
C SER A 4 -28.23 -0.56 -15.64
N ASP A 5 -28.43 0.66 -15.14
CA ASP A 5 -27.35 1.66 -14.98
C ASP A 5 -26.43 1.32 -13.81
N LEU A 6 -26.99 0.72 -12.76
CA LEU A 6 -26.25 0.20 -11.60
C LEU A 6 -25.34 -0.99 -11.93
N LYS A 7 -25.61 -1.73 -13.01
CA LYS A 7 -24.75 -2.85 -13.45
C LYS A 7 -23.50 -2.36 -14.20
N ARG A 8 -23.55 -1.22 -14.88
CA ARG A 8 -22.38 -0.67 -15.62
C ARG A 8 -21.30 -0.14 -14.69
N LEU A 9 -21.66 0.36 -13.51
CA LEU A 9 -20.69 0.84 -12.50
C LEU A 9 -20.00 -0.28 -11.71
N ARG A 10 -20.38 -1.56 -11.90
CA ARG A 10 -19.75 -2.72 -11.23
C ARG A 10 -18.52 -3.27 -11.94
N LYS A 11 -18.11 -2.69 -13.06
CA LYS A 11 -17.01 -3.17 -13.91
C LYS A 11 -15.91 -2.14 -14.13
N THR A 12 -15.67 -1.26 -13.16
CA THR A 12 -14.41 -0.49 -13.14
C THR A 12 -13.30 -1.40 -12.62
N THR A 13 -12.93 -2.40 -13.43
CA THR A 13 -11.60 -2.99 -13.36
C THR A 13 -10.68 -1.86 -13.78
N ILE A 14 -9.99 -1.26 -12.82
CA ILE A 14 -8.94 -0.27 -13.10
C ILE A 14 -7.92 -1.00 -13.97
N GLU A 15 -7.80 -0.59 -15.24
CA GLU A 15 -6.77 -1.09 -16.14
C GLU A 15 -5.43 -0.59 -15.62
N ILE A 16 -4.65 -1.49 -15.04
CA ILE A 16 -3.28 -1.21 -14.60
C ILE A 16 -2.43 -1.20 -15.88
N ILE A 17 -1.99 -0.02 -16.32
CA ILE A 17 -0.99 0.11 -17.39
C ILE A 17 0.35 -0.32 -16.77
N PRO A 18 0.94 -1.45 -17.15
CA PRO A 18 2.19 -1.90 -16.55
C PRO A 18 3.35 -1.12 -17.17
N GLY A 19 4.11 -0.40 -16.35
CA GLY A 19 5.49 -0.02 -16.68
C GLY A 19 6.42 -1.24 -16.54
N GLU A 20 7.64 -1.16 -17.06
CA GLU A 20 8.59 -2.29 -17.24
C GLU A 20 8.92 -3.12 -15.98
N ASP A 21 8.56 -2.67 -14.77
CA ASP A 21 8.55 -3.44 -13.52
C ASP A 21 7.14 -4.00 -13.20
N SER A 22 6.51 -4.64 -14.17
CA SER A 22 5.08 -5.03 -14.16
C SER A 22 4.73 -6.21 -13.24
N GLU A 23 5.54 -6.49 -12.22
CA GLU A 23 5.23 -7.58 -11.31
C GLU A 23 4.11 -7.18 -10.36
N LEU A 24 3.06 -7.99 -10.38
CA LEU A 24 1.83 -7.76 -9.65
C LEU A 24 1.88 -8.52 -8.32
N ILE A 25 1.76 -7.78 -7.22
CA ILE A 25 1.81 -8.32 -5.86
C ILE A 25 0.39 -8.57 -5.36
N ASP A 26 0.05 -9.81 -5.03
CA ASP A 26 -1.24 -10.09 -4.37
C ASP A 26 -1.24 -9.65 -2.90
N ARG A 27 -2.43 -9.57 -2.31
CA ARG A 27 -2.59 -9.10 -0.92
C ARG A 27 -1.83 -9.96 0.10
N GLU A 28 -1.74 -11.26 -0.14
CA GLU A 28 -1.10 -12.19 0.79
C GLU A 28 0.43 -12.06 0.73
N THR A 29 0.97 -11.87 -0.47
CA THR A 29 2.38 -11.57 -0.72
C THR A 29 2.73 -10.22 -0.10
N CYS A 30 1.93 -9.19 -0.32
CA CYS A 30 2.11 -7.88 0.32
C CYS A 30 2.12 -8.01 1.85
N ARG A 31 1.19 -8.78 2.43
CA ARG A 31 1.14 -9.05 3.87
C ARG A 31 2.43 -9.70 4.39
N LYS A 32 2.92 -10.73 3.69
CA LYS A 32 4.15 -11.44 4.04
C LYS A 32 5.38 -10.54 3.95
N LEU A 33 5.52 -9.80 2.86
CA LEU A 33 6.62 -8.86 2.62
C LEU A 33 6.71 -7.77 3.70
N LEU A 34 5.55 -7.30 4.16
CA LEU A 34 5.45 -6.29 5.21
C LEU A 34 5.55 -6.87 6.64
N GLY A 35 5.67 -8.19 6.79
CA GLY A 35 5.70 -8.85 8.10
C GLY A 35 4.41 -8.69 8.90
N ILE A 36 3.26 -8.48 8.24
CA ILE A 36 1.99 -8.21 8.92
C ILE A 36 1.36 -9.53 9.40
N GLY A 37 1.24 -9.68 10.72
CA GLY A 37 0.80 -10.94 11.34
C GLY A 37 -0.64 -11.38 11.01
N THR A 38 -1.55 -10.47 10.67
CA THR A 38 -2.96 -10.83 10.42
C THR A 38 -3.50 -10.29 9.10
N SER A 39 -4.36 -11.09 8.45
CA SER A 39 -5.10 -10.70 7.24
C SER A 39 -6.02 -9.49 7.47
N LEU A 40 -6.52 -9.34 8.70
CA LEU A 40 -7.36 -8.21 9.09
C LEU A 40 -6.60 -6.88 9.05
N THR A 41 -5.34 -6.86 9.50
CA THR A 41 -4.52 -5.65 9.49
C THR A 41 -4.21 -5.20 8.06
N ILE A 42 -3.77 -6.09 7.18
CA ILE A 42 -3.52 -5.72 5.78
C ILE A 42 -4.80 -5.27 5.06
N THR A 43 -5.94 -5.91 5.36
CA THR A 43 -7.25 -5.50 4.82
C THR A 43 -7.62 -4.09 5.27
N LYS A 44 -7.32 -3.73 6.53
CA LYS A 44 -7.53 -2.37 7.06
C LYS A 44 -6.67 -1.34 6.32
N TYR A 45 -5.44 -1.68 5.95
CA TYR A 45 -4.55 -0.79 5.18
C TYR A 45 -5.04 -0.62 3.75
N TYR A 46 -5.40 -1.72 3.07
CA TYR A 46 -5.97 -1.68 1.73
C TYR A 46 -7.25 -0.86 1.67
N LYS A 47 -8.12 -0.97 2.68
CA LYS A 47 -9.34 -0.14 2.76
C LYS A 47 -9.01 1.35 2.87
N ALA A 48 -8.05 1.72 3.73
CA ALA A 48 -7.66 3.13 3.88
C ALA A 48 -7.08 3.72 2.59
N LEU A 49 -6.34 2.93 1.82
CA LEU A 49 -5.71 3.37 0.57
C LEU A 49 -6.61 3.22 -0.67
N GLY A 50 -7.87 2.80 -0.52
CA GLY A 50 -8.78 2.57 -1.65
C GLY A 50 -8.47 1.30 -2.48
N LEU A 51 -7.58 0.44 -2.00
CA LEU A 51 -7.13 -0.78 -2.68
C LEU A 51 -7.99 -2.03 -2.39
N ALA A 52 -9.05 -1.90 -1.58
CA ALA A 52 -9.80 -3.04 -1.06
C ALA A 52 -10.40 -3.97 -2.12
N ARG A 53 -10.77 -3.43 -3.29
CA ARG A 53 -11.34 -4.18 -4.42
C ARG A 53 -10.30 -4.66 -5.42
N ILE A 54 -9.04 -4.30 -5.22
CA ILE A 54 -7.94 -4.63 -6.13
C ILE A 54 -7.37 -5.98 -5.70
N ARG A 55 -7.24 -6.90 -6.66
CA ARG A 55 -6.68 -8.24 -6.45
C ARG A 55 -5.15 -8.21 -6.35
N PHE A 56 -4.51 -7.43 -7.21
CA PHE A 56 -3.07 -7.29 -7.28
C PHE A 56 -2.65 -5.83 -7.32
N ILE A 57 -1.58 -5.49 -6.63
CA ILE A 57 -1.04 -4.13 -6.57
C ILE A 57 0.31 -4.06 -7.27
N THR A 58 0.66 -2.88 -7.78
CA THR A 58 2.01 -2.61 -8.30
C THR A 58 3.00 -2.37 -7.15
N TRP A 59 4.30 -2.35 -7.45
CA TRP A 59 5.33 -1.95 -6.49
C TRP A 59 5.12 -0.53 -5.93
N GLU A 60 4.67 0.42 -6.76
CA GLU A 60 4.34 1.77 -6.28
C GLU A 60 3.17 1.77 -5.29
N GLN A 61 2.12 0.99 -5.56
CA GLN A 61 1.03 0.81 -4.62
C GLN A 61 1.48 0.09 -3.34
N PHE A 62 2.39 -0.88 -3.45
CA PHE A 62 3.00 -1.54 -2.29
C PHE A 62 3.78 -0.54 -1.43
N LYS A 63 4.53 0.37 -2.05
CA LYS A 63 5.28 1.43 -1.38
C LYS A 63 4.35 2.33 -0.56
N GLU A 64 3.15 2.62 -1.05
CA GLU A 64 2.14 3.37 -0.29
C GLU A 64 1.61 2.58 0.92
N VAL A 65 1.43 1.26 0.80
CA VAL A 65 1.06 0.39 1.94
C VAL A 65 2.18 0.38 2.99
N LEU A 66 3.44 0.30 2.56
CA LEU A 66 4.61 0.37 3.43
C LEU A 66 4.67 1.70 4.18
N LYS A 67 4.50 2.84 3.49
CA LYS A 67 4.47 4.16 4.11
C LYS A 67 3.38 4.26 5.18
N LEU A 68 2.18 3.73 4.91
CA LEU A 68 1.10 3.71 5.88
C LEU A 68 1.48 2.87 7.11
N GLN A 69 2.06 1.68 6.93
CA GLN A 69 2.50 0.85 8.05
C GLN A 69 3.57 1.56 8.90
N LEU A 70 4.60 2.12 8.24
CA LEU A 70 5.68 2.83 8.91
C LEU A 70 5.13 4.02 9.69
N PHE A 71 4.26 4.81 9.08
CA PHE A 71 3.60 5.95 9.71
C PHE A 71 2.85 5.54 10.98
N LEU A 72 2.02 4.50 10.90
CA LEU A 72 1.27 4.00 12.07
C LEU A 72 2.20 3.46 13.18
N SER A 73 3.39 2.97 12.82
CA SER A 73 4.39 2.52 13.78
C SER A 73 5.25 3.63 14.38
N CYS A 74 5.39 4.80 13.73
CA CYS A 74 6.24 5.90 14.23
C CYS A 74 5.84 6.34 15.64
N ARG A 75 4.53 6.41 15.90
CA ARG A 75 3.98 6.81 17.20
C ARG A 75 2.68 6.07 17.46
N HIS A 76 2.81 4.89 18.05
CA HIS A 76 1.68 4.02 18.34
C HIS A 76 0.61 4.74 19.20
N GLY A 77 -0.67 4.58 18.83
CA GLY A 77 -1.80 5.20 19.52
C GLY A 77 -2.04 6.68 19.19
N TYR A 78 -1.07 7.39 18.60
CA TYR A 78 -1.24 8.78 18.15
C TYR A 78 -1.54 8.85 16.65
N ASN A 79 -0.78 8.11 15.85
CA ASN A 79 -0.93 8.12 14.41
C ASN A 79 -2.13 7.27 13.98
N SER A 80 -3.01 7.87 13.17
CA SER A 80 -4.19 7.22 12.60
C SER A 80 -4.12 7.15 11.08
N LYS A 81 -4.98 6.35 10.47
CA LYS A 81 -5.01 6.23 8.99
C LYS A 81 -5.56 7.49 8.37
N GLU A 82 -6.50 8.13 9.04
CA GLU A 82 -7.11 9.39 8.66
C GLU A 82 -6.06 10.50 8.66
N MET A 83 -5.19 10.54 9.67
CA MET A 83 -4.05 11.46 9.73
C MET A 83 -3.04 11.19 8.61
N PHE A 84 -2.74 9.93 8.31
CA PHE A 84 -1.89 9.58 7.17
C PHE A 84 -2.45 10.14 5.86
N LEU A 85 -3.75 9.94 5.59
CA LEU A 85 -4.39 10.41 4.37
C LEU A 85 -4.38 11.94 4.27
N ALA A 86 -4.70 12.65 5.35
CA ALA A 86 -4.66 14.11 5.39
C ALA A 86 -3.24 14.67 5.13
N LEU A 87 -2.20 14.04 5.71
CA LEU A 87 -0.81 14.41 5.47
C LEU A 87 -0.34 14.07 4.06
N ARG A 88 -0.87 13.00 3.47
CA ARG A 88 -0.59 12.62 2.07
C ARG A 88 -1.14 13.66 1.11
N GLU A 89 -2.38 14.10 1.32
CA GLU A 89 -3.04 15.11 0.48
C GLU A 89 -2.33 16.47 0.52
N THR A 90 -1.69 16.79 1.65
CA THR A 90 -0.96 18.03 1.87
C THR A 90 0.55 17.90 1.61
N ASN A 91 1.02 16.77 1.05
CA ASN A 91 2.45 16.47 0.83
C ASN A 91 3.35 16.64 2.08
N SER A 92 2.77 16.51 3.28
CA SER A 92 3.45 16.73 4.56
C SER A 92 3.95 15.43 5.22
N LEU A 93 3.75 14.28 4.56
CA LEU A 93 4.23 12.98 5.06
C LEU A 93 5.76 12.91 5.16
N SER A 94 6.49 13.53 4.23
CA SER A 94 7.97 13.56 4.25
C SER A 94 8.49 14.17 5.54
N ILE A 95 7.91 15.29 5.97
CA ILE A 95 8.27 15.99 7.22
C ILE A 95 8.14 15.06 8.43
N VAL A 96 7.07 14.26 8.47
CA VAL A 96 6.88 13.28 9.56
C VAL A 96 7.96 12.21 9.51
N PHE A 97 8.22 11.63 8.33
CA PHE A 97 9.26 10.60 8.20
C PHE A 97 10.65 11.13 8.57
N GLU A 98 10.99 12.35 8.16
CA GLU A 98 12.23 13.02 8.53
C GLU A 98 12.33 13.24 10.05
N THR A 99 11.24 13.74 10.67
CA THR A 99 11.17 13.99 12.12
C THR A 99 11.46 12.71 12.92
N TYR A 100 10.92 11.57 12.47
CA TYR A 100 11.14 10.27 13.10
C TYR A 100 12.34 9.49 12.53
N ARG A 101 13.13 10.10 11.65
CA ARG A 101 14.31 9.50 10.99
C ARG A 101 14.01 8.17 10.28
N ILE A 102 12.83 8.06 9.69
CA ILE A 102 12.39 6.90 8.93
C ILE A 102 12.65 7.20 7.45
N ASN A 103 13.22 6.23 6.74
CA ASN A 103 13.44 6.31 5.30
C ASN A 103 12.59 5.24 4.59
N PRO A 104 11.36 5.58 4.14
CA PRO A 104 10.48 4.63 3.47
C PRO A 104 11.07 4.10 2.16
N ASP A 105 11.84 4.92 1.43
CA ASP A 105 12.43 4.54 0.14
C ASP A 105 13.51 3.48 0.34
N LYS A 106 14.43 3.70 1.29
CA LYS A 106 15.44 2.70 1.64
C LYS A 106 14.79 1.39 2.07
N ARG A 107 13.77 1.46 2.93
CA ARG A 107 13.08 0.25 3.41
C ARG A 107 12.35 -0.48 2.28
N PHE A 108 11.79 0.26 1.33
CA PHE A 108 11.17 -0.30 0.14
C PHE A 108 12.19 -1.05 -0.72
N GLU A 109 13.35 -0.44 -1.00
CA GLU A 109 14.42 -1.07 -1.78
C GLU A 109 14.97 -2.34 -1.12
N GLU A 110 15.15 -2.34 0.20
CA GLU A 110 15.55 -3.54 0.96
C GLU A 110 14.56 -4.69 0.71
N ILE A 111 13.25 -4.44 0.89
CA ILE A 111 12.21 -5.45 0.71
C ILE A 111 12.13 -5.92 -0.75
N LYS A 112 12.23 -4.99 -1.71
CA LYS A 112 12.19 -5.31 -3.15
C LYS A 112 13.38 -6.19 -3.53
N ASN A 113 14.59 -5.86 -3.07
CA ASN A 113 15.79 -6.65 -3.32
C ASN A 113 15.70 -8.04 -2.68
N ASP A 114 15.27 -8.15 -1.42
CA ASP A 114 15.08 -9.44 -0.74
C ASP A 114 14.11 -10.35 -1.50
N TYR A 115 13.00 -9.79 -1.98
CA TYR A 115 12.01 -10.51 -2.79
C TYR A 115 12.58 -11.06 -4.10
N TYR A 116 13.40 -10.27 -4.81
CA TYR A 116 14.02 -10.71 -6.05
C TYR A 116 15.16 -11.71 -5.84
N ASN A 117 15.94 -11.56 -4.77
CA ASN A 117 17.02 -12.48 -4.44
C ASN A 117 16.49 -13.88 -4.11
N GLN A 118 15.37 -13.97 -3.39
CA GLN A 118 14.71 -15.25 -3.08
C GLN A 118 14.19 -16.00 -4.33
N ARG A 119 14.01 -15.32 -5.46
CA ARG A 119 13.55 -15.92 -6.73
C ARG A 119 14.67 -16.34 -7.67
N LYS A 120 15.89 -15.85 -7.42
CA LYS A 120 17.08 -16.18 -8.22
C LYS A 120 17.84 -17.39 -7.65
N ALA A 121 17.63 -17.69 -6.37
CA ALA A 121 18.18 -18.87 -5.68
C ALA A 121 17.32 -20.11 -5.95
#